data_AF-A0A954S5A2-F1
#
_entry.id   AF-A0A954S5A2-F1
#
_cell.length_a   1.000
_cell.length_b   1.000
_cell.length_c   1.000
_cell.angle_alpha   90.00
_cell.angle_beta   90.00
_cell.angle_gamma   90.00
#
_symmetry.space_group_name_H-M   'P 1'
#
loop_
_entity.id
_entity.type
_entity.pdbx_description
1 polymer ?
#
loop_
_entity_poly.entity_id
_entity_poly.type
_entity_poly.pdbx_seq_one_letter_code
_entity_poly.pdbx_strand_id
1 'polypeptide(L)'
;MDLTPHGYHVGPTTWFYLSLLLVLAVFFRFHRVWSLRNVDLALLLSTSPGLLLVQSENQRMLGYGWLFVVSGILLVRLLFDSFFVRRPHTVQNLNPAGMGFLCAAAFVLLTMHAVSVPLPESTEYTLQRADDLITRTDRTEAEESTEPAEQVEAGPTPALLGAPIKVMFDHLAPKVMSMAAHLAVIIGLLFAGRNLFGDLQLGLAMATLYSLLPCTAYDVGEFNHVLPAALIVWAIVAYRKPYVSGSLMGMACGTLFFPLFLVPLWTVFYGRKQGARFLLALGVVFAGLLTSSMLTAADPDSFWRQTVGTIRLQVLAFEGGQQVEGFWGAGEYGSPYRIPVIVAYFLMLIVLTIWPRTKNVEHLIARSAALIVGTQFWYPQQGGVYLLWYLPIFLMVVFRPRLTRLELADPSDGSTTVTSTRLSDTPAPRRTSAGGQLQRVQLFR
;
A
#
# COMPACT_ATOMS: atom_id res chain seq x y z
N MET A 1 30.11 -13.29 -1.11
CA MET A 1 29.65 -14.56 -0.49
C MET A 1 28.34 -14.90 -1.15
N ASP A 2 28.28 -15.99 -1.91
CA ASP A 2 27.04 -16.45 -2.52
C ASP A 2 26.11 -16.99 -1.43
N LEU A 3 25.21 -16.13 -0.95
CA LEU A 3 24.24 -16.45 0.09
C LEU A 3 23.09 -17.35 -0.41
N THR A 4 23.08 -17.68 -1.69
CA THR A 4 22.06 -18.52 -2.32
C THR A 4 22.48 -19.99 -2.32
N PRO A 5 21.62 -20.92 -1.86
CA PRO A 5 21.86 -22.35 -2.07
C PRO A 5 22.08 -22.62 -3.56
N HIS A 6 23.11 -23.40 -3.90
CA HIS A 6 23.38 -23.77 -5.28
C HIS A 6 22.12 -24.40 -5.92
N GLY A 7 21.65 -23.82 -7.03
CA GLY A 7 20.49 -24.30 -7.77
C GLY A 7 19.13 -23.72 -7.37
N TYR A 8 19.06 -22.74 -6.45
CA TYR A 8 17.80 -22.04 -6.16
C TYR A 8 17.42 -21.09 -7.30
N HIS A 9 16.49 -21.51 -8.16
CA HIS A 9 15.88 -20.68 -9.18
C HIS A 9 14.38 -20.97 -9.25
N VAL A 10 13.55 -19.98 -8.90
CA VAL A 10 12.08 -20.09 -8.98
C VAL A 10 11.60 -19.05 -9.99
N GLY A 11 11.13 -19.53 -11.15
CA GLY A 11 10.61 -18.65 -12.19
C GLY A 11 9.28 -17.99 -11.82
N PRO A 12 8.91 -16.86 -12.47
CA PRO A 12 7.65 -16.15 -12.20
C PRO A 12 6.38 -17.00 -12.35
N THR A 13 6.38 -17.92 -13.31
CA THR A 13 5.27 -18.87 -13.55
C THR A 13 5.16 -19.92 -12.45
N THR A 14 6.29 -20.45 -11.96
CA THR A 14 6.32 -21.39 -10.83
C THR A 14 5.81 -20.72 -9.56
N TRP A 15 6.25 -19.49 -9.30
CA TRP A 15 5.71 -18.66 -8.20
C TRP A 15 4.19 -18.51 -8.33
N PHE A 16 3.68 -18.18 -9.52
CA PHE A 16 2.24 -18.07 -9.74
C PHE A 16 1.49 -19.36 -9.36
N TYR A 17 1.89 -20.51 -9.88
CA TYR A 17 1.16 -21.75 -9.62
C TYR A 17 1.20 -22.18 -8.14
N LEU A 18 2.36 -22.06 -7.49
CA LEU A 18 2.49 -22.39 -6.07
C LEU A 18 1.66 -21.43 -5.20
N SER A 19 1.77 -20.13 -5.44
CA SER A 19 0.99 -19.11 -4.76
C SER A 19 -0.51 -19.26 -5.00
N LEU A 20 -0.94 -19.53 -6.24
CA LEU A 20 -2.34 -19.74 -6.60
C LEU A 20 -2.95 -20.87 -5.78
N LEU A 21 -2.33 -22.04 -5.78
CA LEU A 21 -2.83 -23.21 -5.06
C LEU A 21 -2.88 -22.96 -3.56
N LEU A 22 -1.85 -22.34 -3.01
CA LEU A 22 -1.74 -22.08 -1.58
C LEU A 22 -2.73 -20.99 -1.12
N VAL A 23 -2.88 -19.90 -1.89
CA VAL A 23 -3.87 -18.85 -1.61
C VAL A 23 -5.28 -19.42 -1.66
N LEU A 24 -5.58 -20.27 -2.64
CA LEU A 24 -6.87 -20.96 -2.71
C LEU A 24 -7.06 -21.88 -1.50
N ALA A 25 -6.09 -22.70 -1.15
CA ALA A 25 -6.19 -23.62 -0.02
C ALA A 25 -6.43 -22.88 1.31
N VAL A 26 -5.73 -21.77 1.55
CA VAL A 26 -5.76 -21.05 2.84
C VAL A 26 -6.92 -20.06 2.95
N PHE A 27 -7.23 -19.31 1.89
CA PHE A 27 -8.15 -18.16 1.95
C PHE A 27 -9.47 -18.36 1.22
N PHE A 28 -9.55 -19.29 0.25
CA PHE A 28 -10.78 -19.51 -0.51
C PHE A 28 -11.84 -20.22 0.33
N ARG A 29 -13.08 -19.72 0.27
CA ARG A 29 -14.21 -20.30 0.99
C ARG A 29 -14.99 -21.25 0.08
N PHE A 30 -14.72 -22.55 0.19
CA PHE A 30 -15.30 -23.59 -0.67
C PHE A 30 -16.83 -23.75 -0.53
N HIS A 31 -17.39 -23.59 0.68
CA HIS A 31 -18.86 -23.67 0.88
C HIS A 31 -19.61 -22.42 0.40
N ARG A 32 -18.92 -21.31 0.11
CA ARG A 32 -19.53 -20.06 -0.36
C ARG A 32 -18.67 -19.44 -1.45
N VAL A 33 -18.73 -20.06 -2.63
CA VAL A 33 -17.95 -19.68 -3.83
C VAL A 33 -18.12 -18.20 -4.16
N TRP A 34 -19.34 -17.68 -4.19
CA TRP A 34 -19.67 -16.29 -4.52
C TRP A 34 -19.54 -15.29 -3.35
N SER A 35 -18.66 -15.57 -2.38
CA SER A 35 -18.39 -14.60 -1.32
C SER A 35 -17.60 -13.40 -1.84
N LEU A 36 -17.84 -12.21 -1.27
CA LEU A 36 -17.07 -11.00 -1.61
C LEU A 36 -15.56 -11.23 -1.47
N ARG A 37 -15.16 -11.98 -0.43
CA ARG A 37 -13.79 -12.44 -0.19
C ARG A 37 -13.22 -13.20 -1.40
N ASN A 38 -13.95 -14.19 -1.91
CA ASN A 38 -13.47 -15.00 -3.03
C ASN A 38 -13.42 -14.18 -4.33
N VAL A 39 -14.34 -13.23 -4.53
CA VAL A 39 -14.27 -12.29 -5.66
C VAL A 39 -12.99 -11.44 -5.55
N ASP A 40 -12.69 -10.92 -4.37
CA ASP A 40 -11.47 -10.14 -4.14
C ASP A 40 -10.20 -10.96 -4.37
N LEU A 41 -10.18 -12.23 -3.90
CA LEU A 41 -9.08 -13.16 -4.14
C LEU A 41 -8.92 -13.47 -5.63
N ALA A 42 -10.02 -13.71 -6.34
CA ALA A 42 -10.00 -13.96 -7.78
C ALA A 42 -9.47 -12.74 -8.54
N LEU A 43 -9.87 -11.53 -8.16
CA LEU A 43 -9.33 -10.30 -8.74
C LEU A 43 -7.82 -10.17 -8.48
N LEU A 44 -7.36 -10.40 -7.25
CA LEU A 44 -5.94 -10.35 -6.91
C LEU A 44 -5.10 -11.42 -7.62
N LEU A 45 -5.64 -12.63 -7.79
CA LEU A 45 -4.92 -13.69 -8.50
C LEU A 45 -4.94 -13.46 -10.02
N SER A 46 -5.99 -12.82 -10.55
CA SER A 46 -6.12 -12.45 -11.96
C SER A 46 -5.08 -11.42 -12.41
N THR A 47 -4.50 -10.63 -11.50
CA THR A 47 -3.47 -9.65 -11.88
C THR A 47 -2.16 -10.32 -12.30
N SER A 48 -1.86 -11.52 -11.77
CA SER A 48 -0.62 -12.22 -12.05
C SER A 48 -0.47 -12.66 -13.52
N PRO A 49 -1.48 -13.29 -14.17
CA PRO A 49 -1.46 -13.50 -15.61
C PRO A 49 -1.22 -12.20 -16.40
N GLY A 50 -1.85 -11.09 -16.01
CA GLY A 50 -1.63 -9.79 -16.63
C GLY A 50 -0.18 -9.33 -16.57
N LEU A 51 0.46 -9.44 -15.40
CA LEU A 51 1.88 -9.11 -15.21
C LEU A 51 2.81 -10.00 -16.05
N LEU A 52 2.53 -11.31 -16.12
CA LEU A 52 3.29 -12.24 -16.95
C LEU A 52 3.16 -11.93 -18.45
N LEU A 53 1.97 -11.51 -18.90
CA LEU A 53 1.74 -11.10 -20.28
C LEU A 53 2.49 -9.81 -20.65
N VAL A 54 2.60 -8.86 -19.71
CA VAL A 54 3.37 -7.61 -19.92
C VAL A 54 4.85 -7.90 -20.17
N GLN A 55 5.40 -8.93 -19.52
CA GLN A 55 6.79 -9.35 -19.74
C GLN A 55 7.02 -10.00 -21.11
N SER A 56 5.97 -10.47 -21.79
CA SER A 56 6.09 -11.06 -23.13
C SER A 56 5.98 -10.00 -24.22
N GLU A 57 7.03 -9.81 -25.02
CA GLU A 57 7.05 -8.81 -26.11
C GLU A 57 5.84 -8.90 -27.05
N ASN A 58 5.45 -10.12 -27.44
CA ASN A 58 4.35 -10.34 -28.39
C ASN A 58 2.96 -10.14 -27.78
N GLN A 59 2.82 -10.23 -26.44
CA GLN A 59 1.53 -10.15 -25.74
C GLN A 59 1.44 -8.97 -24.77
N ARG A 60 2.43 -8.06 -24.79
CA ARG A 60 2.54 -6.94 -23.86
C ARG A 60 1.29 -6.05 -23.82
N MET A 61 0.74 -5.71 -24.99
CA MET A 61 -0.49 -4.92 -25.08
C MET A 61 -1.71 -5.64 -24.49
N LEU A 62 -1.83 -6.96 -24.69
CA LEU A 62 -2.89 -7.75 -24.07
C LEU A 62 -2.72 -7.78 -22.55
N GLY A 63 -1.48 -7.85 -22.05
CA GLY A 63 -1.16 -7.73 -20.63
C GLY A 63 -1.62 -6.41 -20.04
N TYR A 64 -1.29 -5.28 -20.67
CA TYR A 64 -1.77 -3.97 -20.22
C TYR A 64 -3.31 -3.88 -20.25
N GLY A 65 -3.96 -4.31 -21.33
CA GLY A 65 -5.42 -4.34 -21.41
C GLY A 65 -6.05 -5.19 -20.32
N TRP A 66 -5.48 -6.36 -20.02
CA TRP A 66 -5.93 -7.25 -18.96
C TRP A 66 -5.82 -6.59 -17.58
N LEU A 67 -4.66 -6.00 -17.26
CA LEU A 67 -4.43 -5.31 -16.00
C LEU A 67 -5.36 -4.10 -15.84
N PHE A 68 -5.64 -3.38 -16.93
CA PHE A 68 -6.56 -2.26 -16.95
C PHE A 68 -7.99 -2.71 -16.62
N VAL A 69 -8.46 -3.81 -17.23
CA VAL A 69 -9.80 -4.38 -16.95
C VAL A 69 -9.90 -4.88 -15.51
N VAL A 70 -8.92 -5.65 -15.03
CA VAL A 70 -8.92 -6.19 -13.66
C VAL A 70 -8.87 -5.06 -12.63
N SER A 71 -8.01 -4.06 -12.84
CA SER A 71 -7.95 -2.86 -12.01
C SER A 71 -9.26 -2.08 -12.07
N GLY A 72 -9.95 -2.05 -13.23
CA GLY A 72 -11.25 -1.41 -13.42
C GLY A 72 -12.33 -2.04 -12.55
N ILE A 73 -12.39 -3.37 -12.57
CA ILE A 73 -13.32 -4.12 -11.71
C ILE A 73 -12.97 -3.93 -10.23
N LEU A 74 -11.68 -3.91 -9.89
CA LEU A 74 -11.21 -3.65 -8.53
C LEU A 74 -11.57 -2.23 -8.05
N LEU A 75 -11.43 -1.22 -8.91
CA LEU A 75 -11.85 0.15 -8.63
C LEU A 75 -13.35 0.23 -8.38
N VAL A 76 -14.17 -0.36 -9.25
CA VAL A 76 -15.62 -0.45 -9.05
C VAL A 76 -15.91 -1.13 -7.70
N ARG A 77 -15.32 -2.28 -7.42
CA ARG A 77 -15.50 -2.97 -6.12
C ARG A 77 -15.15 -2.05 -4.93
N LEU A 78 -14.09 -1.24 -5.03
CA LEU A 78 -13.69 -0.30 -3.98
C LEU A 78 -14.64 0.90 -3.83
N LEU A 79 -15.23 1.40 -4.92
CA LEU A 79 -16.21 2.48 -4.86
C LEU A 79 -17.52 2.02 -4.24
N PHE A 80 -17.93 0.78 -4.53
CA PHE A 80 -19.14 0.16 -4.00
C PHE A 80 -18.94 -0.50 -2.63
N ASP A 81 -17.74 -0.44 -2.08
CA ASP A 81 -17.33 -1.05 -0.81
C ASP A 81 -18.23 -0.64 0.39
N SER A 82 -18.73 0.60 0.37
CA SER A 82 -19.61 1.15 1.41
C SER A 82 -21.04 0.59 1.38
N PHE A 83 -21.48 -0.03 0.27
CA PHE A 83 -22.83 -0.60 0.16
C PHE A 83 -22.95 -1.98 0.83
N PHE A 84 -21.83 -2.63 1.13
CA PHE A 84 -21.84 -3.94 1.78
C PHE A 84 -22.08 -3.80 3.29
N VAL A 85 -23.36 -3.85 3.69
CA VAL A 85 -23.78 -3.61 5.08
C VAL A 85 -23.41 -4.75 6.04
N ARG A 86 -23.29 -5.98 5.53
CA ARG A 86 -22.94 -7.16 6.34
C ARG A 86 -21.63 -7.74 5.84
N ARG A 87 -20.59 -7.70 6.67
CA ARG A 87 -19.33 -8.42 6.45
C ARG A 87 -19.18 -9.49 7.53
N PRO A 88 -19.54 -10.76 7.23
CA PRO A 88 -19.30 -11.84 8.18
C PRO A 88 -17.79 -11.96 8.42
N HIS A 89 -17.40 -12.14 9.69
CA HIS A 89 -16.02 -12.50 10.01
C HIS A 89 -15.73 -13.87 9.38
N THR A 90 -14.71 -13.92 8.52
CA THR A 90 -14.33 -15.15 7.82
C THR A 90 -13.02 -15.64 8.38
N VAL A 91 -13.09 -16.77 9.09
CA VAL A 91 -11.90 -17.51 9.54
C VAL A 91 -11.18 -18.10 8.33
N GLN A 92 -9.84 -18.16 8.40
CA GLN A 92 -9.03 -18.81 7.36
C GLN A 92 -9.12 -20.33 7.48
N ASN A 93 -8.81 -21.05 6.42
CA ASN A 93 -8.83 -22.51 6.43
C ASN A 93 -7.62 -23.10 7.19
N LEU A 94 -6.57 -22.30 7.40
CA LEU A 94 -5.40 -22.65 8.20
C LEU A 94 -5.50 -22.06 9.61
N ASN A 95 -5.06 -22.80 10.61
CA ASN A 95 -5.04 -22.33 11.99
C ASN A 95 -3.99 -21.20 12.20
N PRO A 96 -4.09 -20.40 13.28
CA PRO A 96 -3.19 -19.26 13.49
C PRO A 96 -1.70 -19.62 13.56
N ALA A 97 -1.34 -20.75 14.19
CA ALA A 97 0.05 -21.19 14.27
C ALA A 97 0.62 -21.54 12.89
N GLY A 98 -0.15 -22.27 12.08
CA GLY A 98 0.20 -22.60 10.69
C GLY A 98 0.30 -21.34 9.81
N MET A 99 -0.61 -20.37 9.97
CA MET A 99 -0.51 -19.09 9.27
C MET A 99 0.74 -18.29 9.67
N GLY A 100 1.12 -18.34 10.96
CA GLY A 100 2.33 -17.70 11.48
C GLY A 100 3.59 -18.28 10.84
N PHE A 101 3.70 -19.61 10.88
CA PHE A 101 4.78 -20.34 10.22
C PHE A 101 4.82 -20.05 8.72
N LEU A 102 3.68 -20.12 8.04
CA LEU A 102 3.58 -19.88 6.61
C LEU A 102 3.97 -18.45 6.23
N CYS A 103 3.57 -17.44 7.02
CA CYS A 103 3.97 -16.06 6.81
C CYS A 103 5.49 -15.89 6.89
N ALA A 104 6.11 -16.47 7.93
CA ALA A 104 7.55 -16.39 8.13
C ALA A 104 8.31 -17.13 7.02
N ALA A 105 7.86 -18.34 6.65
CA ALA A 105 8.45 -19.11 5.57
C ALA A 105 8.33 -18.39 4.22
N ALA A 106 7.16 -17.83 3.90
CA ALA A 106 6.96 -17.05 2.68
C ALA A 106 7.88 -15.82 2.63
N PHE A 107 8.02 -15.09 3.73
CA PHE A 107 8.94 -13.95 3.79
C PHE A 107 10.41 -14.36 3.61
N VAL A 108 10.83 -15.49 4.19
CA VAL A 108 12.19 -16.03 3.97
C VAL A 108 12.39 -16.41 2.50
N LEU A 109 11.41 -17.04 1.85
CA LEU A 109 11.50 -17.39 0.43
C LEU A 109 11.53 -16.14 -0.46
N LEU A 110 10.75 -15.10 -0.15
CA LEU A 110 10.83 -13.80 -0.84
C LEU A 110 12.22 -13.16 -0.67
N THR A 111 12.80 -13.23 0.54
CA THR A 111 14.16 -12.76 0.80
C THR A 111 15.17 -13.53 -0.04
N MET A 112 15.08 -14.86 -0.08
CA MET A 112 15.95 -15.69 -0.91
C MET A 112 15.80 -15.34 -2.41
N HIS A 113 14.58 -15.13 -2.87
CA HIS A 113 14.31 -14.71 -4.24
C HIS A 113 14.95 -13.36 -4.56
N ALA A 114 14.74 -12.35 -3.71
CA ALA A 114 15.34 -11.03 -3.85
C ALA A 114 16.87 -11.05 -3.84
N VAL A 115 17.48 -12.01 -3.14
CA VAL A 115 18.95 -12.18 -3.14
C VAL A 115 19.44 -12.84 -4.43
N SER A 116 18.62 -13.70 -5.04
CA SER A 116 18.95 -14.51 -6.23
C SER A 116 18.72 -13.82 -7.58
N VAL A 117 17.85 -12.82 -7.63
CA VAL A 117 17.52 -12.07 -8.86
C VAL A 117 18.41 -10.82 -8.93
N PRO A 118 18.82 -10.36 -10.14
CA PRO A 118 19.49 -9.07 -10.29
C PRO A 118 18.64 -7.94 -9.69
N LEU A 119 19.32 -6.88 -9.26
CA LEU A 119 18.63 -5.72 -8.71
C LEU A 119 17.85 -5.01 -9.82
N PRO A 120 16.67 -4.45 -9.51
CA PRO A 120 16.01 -3.55 -10.44
C PRO A 120 16.75 -2.21 -10.54
N GLU A 121 16.84 -1.68 -11.77
CA GLU A 121 17.51 -0.41 -12.10
C GLU A 121 17.00 0.76 -11.24
N SER A 122 15.69 0.83 -10.97
CA SER A 122 15.09 1.85 -10.12
C SER A 122 15.72 1.92 -8.72
N THR A 123 16.08 0.76 -8.16
CA THR A 123 16.67 0.66 -6.83
C THR A 123 18.17 0.96 -6.86
N GLU A 124 18.85 0.64 -7.96
CA GLU A 124 20.24 1.03 -8.19
C GLU A 124 20.39 2.54 -8.29
N TYR A 125 19.52 3.20 -9.06
CA TYR A 125 19.50 4.67 -9.15
C TYR A 125 19.25 5.33 -7.79
N THR A 126 18.32 4.79 -6.99
CA THR A 126 18.10 5.28 -5.61
C THR A 126 19.35 5.15 -4.74
N LEU A 127 20.16 4.11 -4.93
CA LEU A 127 21.40 3.91 -4.17
C LEU A 127 22.55 4.79 -4.63
N GLN A 128 22.64 5.07 -5.93
CA GLN A 128 23.56 6.07 -6.47
C GLN A 128 23.24 7.44 -5.86
N ARG A 129 21.97 7.84 -5.88
CA ARG A 129 21.52 9.09 -5.25
C ARG A 129 21.76 9.10 -3.74
N ALA A 130 21.62 7.97 -3.06
CA ALA A 130 21.98 7.85 -1.65
C ALA A 130 23.50 8.02 -1.40
N ASP A 131 24.35 7.58 -2.35
CA ASP A 131 25.79 7.80 -2.30
C ASP A 131 26.17 9.27 -2.46
N ASP A 132 25.51 9.93 -3.41
CA ASP A 132 25.69 11.35 -3.68
C ASP A 132 25.33 12.18 -2.45
N LEU A 133 24.28 11.80 -1.72
CA LEU A 133 23.94 12.40 -0.41
C LEU A 133 25.05 12.21 0.64
N ILE A 134 25.68 11.03 0.69
CA ILE A 134 26.73 10.71 1.68
C ILE A 134 28.03 11.44 1.34
N THR A 135 28.43 11.40 0.07
CA THR A 135 29.67 11.97 -0.43
C THR A 135 29.57 13.48 -0.70
N ARG A 136 28.36 14.04 -0.66
CA ARG A 136 28.05 15.43 -1.04
C ARG A 136 28.58 15.78 -2.44
N THR A 137 28.43 14.84 -3.36
CA THR A 137 28.81 15.01 -4.76
C THR A 137 27.54 15.04 -5.60
N ASP A 138 27.38 16.02 -6.49
CA ASP A 138 26.28 16.02 -7.47
C ASP A 138 26.84 15.44 -8.79
N ARG A 139 26.54 14.17 -9.09
CA ARG A 139 26.96 13.50 -10.34
C ARG A 139 25.87 13.55 -11.42
N THR A 140 24.78 14.28 -11.17
CA THR A 140 23.57 14.30 -12.00
C THR A 140 23.82 14.82 -13.43
N GLU A 141 24.96 15.45 -13.72
CA GLU A 141 25.32 15.95 -15.05
C GLU A 141 25.95 14.91 -16.00
N ALA A 142 26.47 13.78 -15.51
CA ALA A 142 27.35 12.91 -16.32
C ALA A 142 26.65 11.72 -17.03
N GLU A 143 25.42 11.36 -16.65
CA GLU A 143 24.78 10.10 -17.11
C GLU A 143 23.50 10.27 -17.94
N GLU A 144 23.03 11.50 -18.19
CA GLU A 144 21.72 11.71 -18.83
C GLU A 144 21.72 11.72 -20.38
N SER A 145 22.81 11.33 -21.06
CA SER A 145 22.84 11.38 -22.53
C SER A 145 22.41 10.09 -23.26
N THR A 146 21.99 9.00 -22.60
CA THR A 146 21.79 7.74 -23.35
C THR A 146 20.59 6.85 -23.00
N GLU A 147 19.90 6.95 -21.86
CA GLU A 147 18.90 5.91 -21.51
C GLU A 147 17.43 6.39 -21.51
N PRO A 148 16.51 5.64 -22.16
CA PRO A 148 15.12 6.04 -22.33
C PRO A 148 14.34 6.01 -21.01
N ALA A 149 13.37 6.92 -20.90
CA ALA A 149 12.53 7.17 -19.72
C ALA A 149 11.50 6.05 -19.44
N GLU A 150 11.97 4.84 -19.13
CA GLU A 150 11.12 3.64 -19.00
C GLU A 150 10.51 3.46 -17.59
N GLN A 151 11.08 4.06 -16.54
CA GLN A 151 10.71 3.79 -15.13
C GLN A 151 10.25 5.02 -14.33
N VAL A 152 9.46 4.78 -13.27
CA VAL A 152 8.94 5.83 -12.38
C VAL A 152 10.06 6.42 -11.55
N GLU A 153 10.37 7.69 -11.81
CA GLU A 153 11.41 8.40 -11.08
C GLU A 153 11.02 8.59 -9.61
N ALA A 154 11.88 8.10 -8.72
CA ALA A 154 11.68 8.16 -7.29
C ALA A 154 11.98 9.57 -6.74
N GLY A 155 11.19 10.02 -5.77
CA GLY A 155 11.41 11.29 -5.07
C GLY A 155 12.65 11.28 -4.16
N PRO A 156 12.87 12.32 -3.35
CA PRO A 156 14.05 12.43 -2.48
C PRO A 156 14.00 11.50 -1.24
N THR A 157 12.82 11.05 -0.79
CA THR A 157 12.67 10.25 0.44
C THR A 157 13.41 8.90 0.39
N PRO A 158 13.34 8.09 -0.68
CA PRO A 158 14.01 6.79 -0.78
C PRO A 158 15.53 6.90 -0.60
N ALA A 159 16.16 7.91 -1.22
CA ALA A 159 17.60 8.15 -1.08
C ALA A 159 17.98 8.54 0.36
N LEU A 160 17.18 9.41 0.99
CA LEU A 160 17.40 9.82 2.39
C LEU A 160 17.32 8.63 3.36
N LEU A 161 16.33 7.75 3.18
CA LEU A 161 16.17 6.55 4.01
C LEU A 161 17.17 5.45 3.66
N GLY A 162 17.63 5.41 2.42
CA GLY A 162 18.62 4.46 1.92
C GLY A 162 20.04 4.77 2.39
N ALA A 163 20.41 6.05 2.52
CA ALA A 163 21.76 6.47 2.93
C ALA A 163 22.29 5.78 4.21
N PRO A 164 21.58 5.77 5.36
CA PRO A 164 22.08 5.08 6.55
C PRO A 164 22.19 3.56 6.36
N ILE A 165 21.32 2.95 5.56
CA ILE A 165 21.36 1.52 5.25
C ILE A 165 22.56 1.21 4.37
N LYS A 166 22.86 2.07 3.40
CA LYS A 166 24.05 1.96 2.55
C LYS A 166 25.34 2.00 3.37
N VAL A 167 25.46 2.96 4.28
CA VAL A 167 26.64 3.06 5.17
C VAL A 167 26.84 1.79 6.01
N MET A 168 25.75 1.15 6.45
CA MET A 168 25.82 0.00 7.34
C MET A 168 26.02 -1.34 6.60
N PHE A 169 25.48 -1.48 5.38
CA PHE A 169 25.41 -2.77 4.68
C PHE A 169 26.06 -2.78 3.30
N ASP A 170 26.56 -1.66 2.80
CA ASP A 170 27.30 -1.47 1.54
C ASP A 170 26.71 -2.32 0.39
N HIS A 171 27.37 -3.41 0.00
CA HIS A 171 26.94 -4.31 -1.08
C HIS A 171 25.59 -5.01 -0.87
N LEU A 172 25.12 -5.12 0.38
CA LEU A 172 23.82 -5.73 0.71
C LEU A 172 22.70 -4.68 0.84
N ALA A 173 23.02 -3.39 0.81
CA ALA A 173 22.07 -2.30 1.02
C ALA A 173 20.78 -2.40 0.16
N PRO A 174 20.82 -2.65 -1.17
CA PRO A 174 19.60 -2.76 -1.97
C PRO A 174 18.65 -3.86 -1.48
N LYS A 175 19.22 -5.04 -1.18
CA LYS A 175 18.48 -6.20 -0.69
C LYS A 175 17.90 -5.92 0.69
N VAL A 176 18.68 -5.31 1.58
CA VAL A 176 18.22 -4.91 2.92
C VAL A 176 17.13 -3.84 2.85
N MET A 177 17.26 -2.84 1.97
CA MET A 177 16.26 -1.78 1.77
C MET A 177 14.92 -2.35 1.32
N SER A 178 14.91 -3.17 0.27
CA SER A 178 13.67 -3.77 -0.22
C SER A 178 13.03 -4.69 0.82
N MET A 179 13.82 -5.56 1.46
CA MET A 179 13.28 -6.47 2.48
C MET A 179 12.79 -5.72 3.72
N ALA A 180 13.44 -4.63 4.12
CA ALA A 180 12.98 -3.78 5.20
C ALA A 180 11.65 -3.10 4.86
N ALA A 181 11.46 -2.67 3.60
CA ALA A 181 10.18 -2.09 3.15
C ALA A 181 9.05 -3.13 3.19
N HIS A 182 9.28 -4.34 2.67
CA HIS A 182 8.31 -5.44 2.75
C HIS A 182 8.01 -5.85 4.21
N LEU A 183 9.04 -5.91 5.06
CA LEU A 183 8.86 -6.20 6.49
C LEU A 183 8.05 -5.10 7.18
N ALA A 184 8.27 -3.83 6.83
CA ALA A 184 7.49 -2.71 7.34
C ALA A 184 6.00 -2.82 6.92
N VAL A 185 5.71 -3.29 5.70
CA VAL A 185 4.32 -3.61 5.27
C VAL A 185 3.74 -4.74 6.12
N ILE A 186 4.45 -5.87 6.26
CA ILE A 186 4.00 -7.04 7.01
C ILE A 186 3.67 -6.67 8.46
N ILE A 187 4.59 -5.99 9.14
CA ILE A 187 4.37 -5.54 10.52
C ILE A 187 3.23 -4.51 10.57
N GLY A 188 3.16 -3.60 9.61
CA GLY A 188 2.06 -2.65 9.49
C GLY A 188 0.68 -3.32 9.37
N LEU A 189 0.57 -4.40 8.58
CA LEU A 189 -0.67 -5.18 8.45
C LEU A 189 -1.01 -5.95 9.74
N LEU A 190 -0.02 -6.51 10.45
CA LEU A 190 -0.23 -7.12 11.76
C LEU A 190 -0.76 -6.10 12.78
N PHE A 191 -0.15 -4.92 12.83
CA PHE A 191 -0.58 -3.83 13.70
C PHE A 191 -1.95 -3.29 13.31
N ALA A 192 -2.29 -3.24 12.02
CA ALA A 192 -3.62 -2.89 11.56
C ALA A 192 -4.66 -3.91 12.04
N GLY A 193 -4.41 -5.21 11.89
CA GLY A 193 -5.29 -6.25 12.42
C GLY A 193 -5.52 -6.09 13.93
N ARG A 194 -4.43 -5.94 14.70
CA ARG A 194 -4.50 -5.79 16.16
C ARG A 194 -5.16 -4.48 16.61
N ASN A 195 -4.67 -3.33 16.13
CA ASN A 195 -5.04 -2.02 16.67
C ASN A 195 -6.30 -1.45 16.02
N LEU A 196 -6.51 -1.73 14.73
CA LEU A 196 -7.62 -1.16 13.97
C LEU A 196 -8.80 -2.12 13.89
N PHE A 197 -8.56 -3.41 13.66
CA PHE A 197 -9.64 -4.40 13.55
C PHE A 197 -9.93 -5.15 14.85
N GLY A 198 -9.06 -5.04 15.86
CA GLY A 198 -9.21 -5.73 17.14
C GLY A 198 -8.95 -7.24 17.08
N ASP A 199 -8.38 -7.74 15.97
CA ASP A 199 -8.13 -9.17 15.75
C ASP A 199 -6.76 -9.37 15.07
N LEU A 200 -5.82 -9.92 15.83
CA LEU A 200 -4.48 -10.23 15.33
C LEU A 200 -4.52 -11.31 14.25
N GLN A 201 -5.50 -12.23 14.27
CA GLN A 201 -5.61 -13.28 13.25
C GLN A 201 -5.92 -12.69 11.88
N LEU A 202 -6.71 -11.61 11.81
CA LEU A 202 -6.93 -10.88 10.56
C LEU A 202 -5.67 -10.16 10.10
N GLY A 203 -4.90 -9.59 11.03
CA GLY A 203 -3.59 -9.01 10.75
C GLY A 203 -2.64 -10.03 10.14
N LEU A 204 -2.58 -11.21 10.76
CA LEU A 204 -1.75 -12.32 10.30
C LEU A 204 -2.22 -12.82 8.93
N ALA A 205 -3.52 -12.97 8.72
CA ALA A 205 -4.08 -13.37 7.44
C ALA A 205 -3.75 -12.38 6.31
N MET A 206 -3.81 -11.06 6.58
CA MET A 206 -3.38 -10.03 5.61
C MET A 206 -1.89 -10.12 5.30
N ALA A 207 -1.04 -10.25 6.32
CA ALA A 207 0.40 -10.38 6.17
C ALA A 207 0.79 -11.65 5.39
N THR A 208 0.18 -12.79 5.73
CA THR A 208 0.38 -14.05 5.02
C THR A 208 -0.06 -13.92 3.57
N LEU A 209 -1.25 -13.36 3.29
CA LEU A 209 -1.70 -13.19 1.90
C LEU A 209 -0.80 -12.24 1.11
N TYR A 210 -0.35 -11.13 1.71
CA TYR A 210 0.59 -10.20 1.08
C TYR A 210 1.86 -10.92 0.63
N SER A 211 2.48 -11.71 1.51
CA SER A 211 3.72 -12.44 1.20
C SER A 211 3.52 -13.58 0.19
N LEU A 212 2.29 -14.08 0.04
CA LEU A 212 1.99 -15.18 -0.88
C LEU A 212 1.55 -14.71 -2.26
N LEU A 213 1.11 -13.46 -2.41
CA LEU A 213 0.61 -12.99 -3.71
C LEU A 213 1.73 -12.94 -4.75
N PRO A 214 1.51 -13.46 -5.97
CA PRO A 214 2.54 -13.50 -7.01
C PRO A 214 3.10 -12.11 -7.37
N CYS A 215 2.25 -11.07 -7.36
CA CYS A 215 2.70 -9.71 -7.63
C CYS A 215 3.71 -9.18 -6.60
N THR A 216 3.69 -9.67 -5.36
CA THR A 216 4.71 -9.35 -4.36
C THR A 216 6.05 -10.01 -4.67
N ALA A 217 6.02 -11.22 -5.26
CA ALA A 217 7.23 -11.94 -5.64
C ALA A 217 7.88 -11.35 -6.90
N TYR A 218 7.08 -10.87 -7.87
CA TYR A 218 7.60 -10.32 -9.13
C TYR A 218 8.40 -9.04 -8.92
N ASP A 219 7.90 -8.15 -8.07
CA ASP A 219 8.50 -6.84 -7.81
C ASP A 219 9.19 -6.80 -6.43
N VAL A 220 9.68 -7.95 -5.95
CA VAL A 220 10.24 -8.08 -4.60
C VAL A 220 11.52 -7.25 -4.38
N GLY A 221 12.21 -6.88 -5.47
CA GLY A 221 13.39 -6.03 -5.43
C GLY A 221 13.08 -4.53 -5.43
N GLU A 222 11.84 -4.13 -5.76
CA GLU A 222 11.48 -2.76 -6.07
C GLU A 222 11.18 -1.92 -4.83
N PHE A 223 12.25 -1.44 -4.19
CA PHE A 223 12.15 -0.62 -2.99
C PHE A 223 11.24 0.61 -3.17
N ASN A 224 11.37 1.28 -4.31
CA ASN A 224 10.64 2.53 -4.60
C ASN A 224 9.13 2.33 -4.73
N HIS A 225 8.67 1.12 -5.09
CA HIS A 225 7.25 0.79 -5.20
C HIS A 225 6.63 0.34 -3.87
N VAL A 226 7.41 -0.30 -3.00
CA VAL A 226 6.93 -0.83 -1.71
C VAL A 226 6.92 0.24 -0.62
N LEU A 227 7.96 1.09 -0.58
CA LEU A 227 8.14 2.11 0.46
C LEU A 227 6.92 3.05 0.66
N PRO A 228 6.33 3.67 -0.39
CA PRO A 228 5.16 4.52 -0.21
C PRO A 228 3.99 3.77 0.42
N ALA A 229 3.74 2.53 -0.03
CA ALA A 229 2.67 1.71 0.50
C ALA A 229 2.92 1.37 1.99
N ALA A 230 4.17 1.05 2.36
CA ALA A 230 4.56 0.82 3.75
C ALA A 230 4.29 2.06 4.64
N LEU A 231 4.69 3.25 4.17
CA LEU A 231 4.47 4.51 4.87
C LEU A 231 2.97 4.82 5.04
N ILE A 232 2.16 4.59 4.01
CA ILE A 232 0.71 4.80 4.08
C ILE A 232 0.04 3.79 5.03
N VAL A 233 0.46 2.52 5.03
CA VAL A 233 -0.04 1.52 5.99
C VAL A 233 0.24 1.98 7.42
N TRP A 234 1.46 2.43 7.71
CA TRP A 234 1.78 2.97 9.04
C TRP A 234 1.05 4.27 9.34
N ALA A 235 0.78 5.11 8.34
CA ALA A 235 -0.05 6.31 8.51
C ALA A 235 -1.49 5.96 8.90
N ILE A 236 -2.04 4.85 8.37
CA ILE A 236 -3.35 4.29 8.74
C ILE A 236 -3.30 3.69 10.14
N VAL A 237 -2.26 2.92 10.49
CA VAL A 237 -2.10 2.39 11.86
C VAL A 237 -2.04 3.54 12.89
N ALA A 238 -1.36 4.62 12.54
CA ALA A 238 -1.22 5.82 13.36
C ALA A 238 -2.38 6.83 13.20
N TYR A 239 -3.53 6.46 12.60
CA TYR A 239 -4.58 7.41 12.24
C TYR A 239 -5.08 8.26 13.43
N ARG A 240 -5.02 7.75 14.68
CA ARG A 240 -5.43 8.53 15.86
C ARG A 240 -4.49 9.67 16.22
N LYS A 241 -3.26 9.67 15.68
CA LYS A 241 -2.22 10.67 15.93
C LYS A 241 -1.97 11.45 14.63
N PRO A 242 -2.68 12.57 14.38
CA PRO A 242 -2.61 13.30 13.11
C PRO A 242 -1.20 13.76 12.75
N TYR A 243 -0.36 14.09 13.74
CA TYR A 243 1.03 14.47 13.51
C TYR A 243 1.86 13.32 12.93
N VAL A 244 1.74 12.12 13.51
CA VAL A 244 2.50 10.94 13.04
C VAL A 244 2.02 10.52 11.66
N SER A 245 0.70 10.51 11.44
CA SER A 245 0.11 10.21 10.15
C SER A 245 0.51 11.23 9.08
N GLY A 246 0.51 12.52 9.41
CA GLY A 246 0.94 13.61 8.53
C GLY A 246 2.41 13.52 8.16
N SER A 247 3.30 13.21 9.12
CA SER A 247 4.72 13.00 8.83
C SER A 247 4.96 11.80 7.92
N LEU A 248 4.30 10.66 8.17
CA LEU A 248 4.40 9.47 7.32
C LEU A 248 3.85 9.73 5.91
N MET A 249 2.72 10.43 5.80
CA MET A 249 2.15 10.83 4.51
C MET A 249 3.07 11.81 3.77
N GLY A 250 3.70 12.76 4.46
CA GLY A 250 4.68 13.68 3.88
C GLY A 250 5.89 12.94 3.31
N MET A 251 6.41 11.95 4.04
CA MET A 251 7.47 11.07 3.53
C MET A 251 7.01 10.29 2.31
N ALA A 252 5.79 9.73 2.32
CA ALA A 252 5.23 8.99 1.19
C ALA A 252 5.06 9.87 -0.06
N CYS A 253 4.61 11.12 0.09
CA CYS A 253 4.56 12.08 -1.02
C CYS A 253 5.96 12.39 -1.58
N GLY A 254 7.00 12.30 -0.75
CA GLY A 254 8.39 12.43 -1.18
C GLY A 254 9.00 11.15 -1.76
N THR A 255 8.29 10.01 -1.76
CA THR A 255 8.75 8.80 -2.48
C THR A 255 8.21 8.75 -3.89
N LEU A 256 6.90 8.97 -4.06
CA LEU A 256 6.20 8.98 -5.35
C LEU A 256 5.10 10.06 -5.30
N PHE A 257 4.60 10.49 -6.46
CA PHE A 257 3.62 11.58 -6.53
C PHE A 257 2.19 11.16 -6.13
N PHE A 258 1.80 9.89 -6.31
CA PHE A 258 0.41 9.46 -6.09
C PHE A 258 -0.15 9.68 -4.67
N PRO A 259 0.63 9.59 -3.57
CA PRO A 259 0.15 9.87 -2.22
C PRO A 259 -0.33 11.31 -2.04
N LEU A 260 0.09 12.26 -2.89
CA LEU A 260 -0.39 13.64 -2.89
C LEU A 260 -1.92 13.70 -3.05
N PHE A 261 -2.50 12.81 -3.87
CA PHE A 261 -3.96 12.76 -4.06
C PHE A 261 -4.70 12.23 -2.84
N LEU A 262 -4.01 11.64 -1.87
CA LEU A 262 -4.60 11.25 -0.59
C LEU A 262 -4.74 12.43 0.37
N VAL A 263 -3.90 13.46 0.25
CA VAL A 263 -3.86 14.59 1.18
C VAL A 263 -5.24 15.28 1.33
N PRO A 264 -5.98 15.62 0.26
CA PRO A 264 -7.31 16.20 0.41
C PRO A 264 -8.29 15.30 1.17
N LEU A 265 -8.30 14.00 0.88
CA LEU A 265 -9.16 13.03 1.56
C LEU A 265 -8.84 12.94 3.07
N TRP A 266 -7.56 12.86 3.41
CA TRP A 266 -7.09 12.72 4.80
C TRP A 266 -7.32 13.99 5.62
N THR A 267 -7.12 15.17 5.03
CA THR A 267 -7.40 16.44 5.70
C THR A 267 -8.86 16.60 6.06
N VAL A 268 -9.77 16.25 5.15
CA VAL A 268 -11.21 16.27 5.42
C VAL A 268 -11.61 15.19 6.43
N PHE A 269 -10.98 14.00 6.40
CA PHE A 269 -11.20 12.95 7.39
C PHE A 269 -10.90 13.41 8.82
N TYR A 270 -9.79 14.12 9.03
CA TYR A 270 -9.43 14.66 10.35
C TYR A 270 -10.28 15.87 10.81
N GLY A 271 -11.01 16.50 9.90
CA GLY A 271 -11.76 17.73 10.18
C GLY A 271 -10.86 18.95 10.42
N ARG A 272 -11.48 20.09 10.77
CA ARG A 272 -10.80 21.41 10.73
C ARG A 272 -9.60 21.53 11.68
N LYS A 273 -9.74 21.11 12.94
CA LYS A 273 -8.69 21.26 13.96
C LYS A 273 -7.57 20.22 13.82
N GLN A 274 -7.91 18.95 13.66
CA GLN A 274 -6.91 17.89 13.55
C GLN A 274 -6.31 17.82 12.13
N GLY A 275 -7.05 18.22 11.10
CA GLY A 275 -6.55 18.32 9.73
C GLY A 275 -5.45 19.38 9.59
N ALA A 276 -5.55 20.50 10.31
CA ALA A 276 -4.48 21.50 10.36
C ALA A 276 -3.18 20.93 10.97
N ARG A 277 -3.29 20.09 12.01
CA ARG A 277 -2.16 19.42 12.65
C ARG A 277 -1.50 18.41 11.71
N PHE A 278 -2.32 17.64 10.99
CA PHE A 278 -1.88 16.73 9.94
C PHE A 278 -1.13 17.47 8.82
N LEU A 279 -1.71 18.57 8.31
CA LEU A 279 -1.08 19.40 7.27
C LEU A 279 0.22 20.05 7.73
N LEU A 280 0.27 20.54 8.97
CA LEU A 280 1.49 21.11 9.53
C LEU A 280 2.60 20.05 9.59
N ALA A 281 2.30 18.84 10.10
CA ALA A 281 3.29 17.77 10.16
C ALA A 281 3.75 17.32 8.77
N LEU A 282 2.85 17.24 7.80
CA LEU A 282 3.17 16.97 6.40
C LEU A 282 4.07 18.07 5.81
N GLY A 283 3.72 19.34 6.03
CA GLY A 283 4.47 20.50 5.54
C GLY A 283 5.86 20.61 6.15
N VAL A 284 6.03 20.29 7.43
CA VAL A 284 7.35 20.26 8.09
C VAL A 284 8.24 19.17 7.49
N VAL A 285 7.71 17.97 7.25
CA VAL A 285 8.47 16.90 6.59
C VAL A 285 8.82 17.27 5.16
N PHE A 286 7.86 17.81 4.42
CA PHE A 286 8.08 18.26 3.05
C PHE A 286 9.17 19.34 2.97
N ALA A 287 9.11 20.35 3.85
CA ALA A 287 10.14 21.38 3.96
C ALA A 287 11.51 20.78 4.33
N GLY A 288 11.55 19.79 5.21
CA GLY A 288 12.78 19.06 5.55
C GLY A 288 13.37 18.32 4.35
N LEU A 289 12.54 17.65 3.54
CA LEU A 289 12.98 16.97 2.30
C LEU A 289 13.48 17.96 1.25
N LEU A 290 12.79 19.10 1.09
CA LEU A 290 13.23 20.19 0.22
C LEU A 290 14.57 20.76 0.69
N THR A 291 14.73 21.00 1.98
CA THR A 291 15.97 21.52 2.56
C THR A 291 17.11 20.52 2.36
N SER A 292 16.86 19.24 2.60
CA SER A 292 17.85 18.19 2.33
C SER A 292 18.27 18.15 0.87
N SER A 293 17.30 18.27 -0.06
CA SER A 293 17.57 18.30 -1.50
C SER A 293 18.33 19.57 -1.89
N MET A 294 17.98 20.72 -1.33
CA MET A 294 18.68 21.99 -1.57
C MET A 294 20.13 21.98 -1.07
N LEU A 295 20.40 21.32 0.06
CA LEU A 295 21.75 21.20 0.60
C LEU A 295 22.64 20.21 -0.17
N THR A 296 22.06 19.41 -1.07
CA THR A 296 22.77 18.37 -1.84
C THR A 296 22.84 18.66 -3.32
N ALA A 297 21.97 19.54 -3.83
CA ALA A 297 22.07 20.09 -5.18
C ALA A 297 23.32 20.97 -5.33
N ALA A 298 24.11 20.73 -6.38
CA ALA A 298 25.20 21.61 -6.77
C ALA A 298 24.69 22.93 -7.38
N ASP A 299 23.54 22.90 -8.07
CA ASP A 299 23.01 24.04 -8.82
C ASP A 299 21.49 24.23 -8.62
N PRO A 300 20.97 25.47 -8.80
CA PRO A 300 19.53 25.72 -8.78
C PRO A 300 18.74 24.86 -9.77
N ASP A 301 19.34 24.51 -10.91
CA ASP A 301 18.74 23.66 -11.93
C ASP A 301 18.74 22.17 -11.52
N SER A 302 19.77 21.69 -10.80
CA SER A 302 19.77 20.34 -10.24
C SER A 302 18.76 20.21 -9.11
N PHE A 303 18.61 21.24 -8.27
CA PHE A 303 17.55 21.32 -7.26
C PHE A 303 16.14 21.24 -7.88
N TRP A 304 15.88 21.99 -8.95
CA TRP A 304 14.58 21.99 -9.61
C TRP A 304 14.28 20.65 -10.28
N ARG A 305 15.27 20.01 -10.91
CA ARG A 305 15.14 18.64 -11.45
C ARG A 305 14.87 17.62 -10.33
N GLN A 306 15.65 17.66 -9.25
CA GLN A 306 15.54 16.75 -8.12
C GLN A 306 14.19 16.84 -7.38
N THR A 307 13.60 18.04 -7.34
CA THR A 307 12.38 18.37 -6.59
C THR A 307 11.13 18.32 -7.47
N VAL A 308 11.17 18.95 -8.64
CA VAL A 308 10.03 19.16 -9.53
C VAL A 308 10.08 18.24 -10.75
N GLY A 309 11.26 17.77 -11.18
CA GLY A 309 11.39 16.74 -12.24
C GLY A 309 10.70 15.42 -11.87
N THR A 310 10.63 15.09 -10.57
CA THR A 310 9.85 13.95 -10.05
C THR A 310 8.34 14.13 -10.22
N ILE A 311 7.86 15.37 -10.17
CA ILE A 311 6.50 15.78 -10.57
C ILE A 311 6.60 16.25 -12.01
N ARG A 312 6.96 15.35 -12.93
CA ARG A 312 7.05 15.64 -14.35
C ARG A 312 5.70 16.18 -14.82
N LEU A 313 5.53 17.50 -14.80
CA LEU A 313 4.29 18.16 -15.18
C LEU A 313 3.99 17.88 -16.65
N GLN A 314 4.98 17.46 -17.46
CA GLN A 314 4.83 16.90 -18.81
C GLN A 314 4.09 15.54 -18.85
N VAL A 315 4.27 14.68 -17.84
CA VAL A 315 3.48 13.45 -17.67
C VAL A 315 2.01 13.78 -17.35
N LEU A 316 1.77 14.87 -16.63
CA LEU A 316 0.44 15.45 -16.41
C LEU A 316 -0.06 16.28 -17.61
N ALA A 317 0.85 16.92 -18.34
CA ALA A 317 0.57 17.86 -19.42
C ALA A 317 0.68 17.12 -20.74
N PHE A 318 -0.36 16.35 -21.05
CA PHE A 318 -0.95 16.06 -22.39
C PHE A 318 -0.03 15.76 -23.61
N GLU A 319 1.28 15.76 -23.46
CA GLU A 319 2.28 15.49 -24.47
C GLU A 319 2.60 14.01 -24.37
N GLY A 320 1.94 13.22 -25.22
CA GLY A 320 2.33 11.85 -25.49
C GLY A 320 3.67 11.87 -26.23
N GLY A 321 4.78 11.97 -25.50
CA GLY A 321 6.10 11.72 -26.07
C GLY A 321 6.12 10.34 -26.72
N GLN A 322 6.76 10.20 -27.89
CA GLN A 322 6.67 9.04 -28.79
C GLN A 322 7.26 7.71 -28.25
N GLN A 323 7.59 7.60 -26.97
CA GLN A 323 8.35 6.48 -26.38
C GLN A 323 7.88 6.20 -24.94
N VAL A 324 6.58 6.11 -24.67
CA VAL A 324 6.09 5.72 -23.33
C VAL A 324 5.56 4.29 -23.37
N GLU A 325 6.25 3.35 -22.73
CA GLU A 325 5.75 1.98 -22.57
C GLU A 325 4.55 1.94 -21.61
N GLY A 326 3.42 1.41 -22.07
CA GLY A 326 2.21 1.29 -21.26
C GLY A 326 0.93 1.17 -22.07
N PHE A 327 -0.21 1.10 -21.39
CA PHE A 327 -1.54 1.07 -22.03
C PHE A 327 -1.75 2.25 -23.00
N TRP A 328 -1.23 3.44 -22.64
CA TRP A 328 -1.36 4.65 -23.44
C TRP A 328 -0.27 4.82 -24.50
N GLY A 329 0.76 3.98 -24.51
CA GLY A 329 1.87 4.00 -25.48
C GLY A 329 1.54 3.39 -26.83
N ALA A 330 0.49 2.56 -26.87
CA ALA A 330 0.06 1.81 -28.03
C ALA A 330 -0.75 2.67 -29.02
N GLY A 331 -0.09 3.59 -29.73
CA GLY A 331 -0.57 4.13 -30.99
C GLY A 331 -0.86 5.64 -31.05
N GLU A 332 -0.89 6.16 -32.28
CA GLU A 332 -1.17 7.57 -32.66
C GLU A 332 -2.51 8.12 -32.10
N TYR A 333 -3.39 7.25 -31.60
CA TYR A 333 -4.75 7.57 -31.17
C TYR A 333 -4.97 7.60 -29.65
N GLY A 334 -3.97 7.22 -28.82
CA GLY A 334 -4.14 7.05 -27.37
C GLY A 334 -4.17 8.35 -26.55
N SER A 335 -3.47 9.39 -26.99
CA SER A 335 -3.28 10.63 -26.22
C SER A 335 -4.59 11.38 -25.87
N PRO A 336 -5.58 11.56 -26.78
CA PRO A 336 -6.80 12.31 -26.47
C PRO A 336 -7.74 11.60 -25.48
N TYR A 337 -7.88 10.27 -25.57
CA TYR A 337 -8.79 9.49 -24.72
C TYR A 337 -8.33 9.40 -23.26
N ARG A 338 -7.06 9.71 -22.98
CA ARG A 338 -6.51 9.83 -21.64
C ARG A 338 -7.11 11.01 -20.87
N ILE A 339 -7.45 12.11 -21.55
CA ILE A 339 -7.95 13.35 -20.93
C ILE A 339 -9.28 13.11 -20.18
N PRO A 340 -10.31 12.49 -20.79
CA PRO A 340 -11.51 12.11 -20.06
C PRO A 340 -11.25 11.25 -18.82
N VAL A 341 -10.27 10.34 -18.87
CA VAL A 341 -9.91 9.48 -17.72
C VAL A 341 -9.28 10.29 -16.60
N ILE A 342 -8.40 11.24 -16.92
CA ILE A 342 -7.84 12.21 -15.95
C ILE A 342 -8.97 13.01 -15.31
N VAL A 343 -9.88 13.57 -16.12
CA VAL A 343 -11.02 14.35 -15.63
C VAL A 343 -11.91 13.50 -14.72
N ALA A 344 -12.24 12.27 -15.12
CA ALA A 344 -13.01 11.35 -14.30
C ALA A 344 -12.32 11.01 -12.97
N TYR A 345 -10.99 10.86 -12.98
CA TYR A 345 -10.19 10.65 -11.77
C TYR A 345 -10.29 11.85 -10.81
N PHE A 346 -10.12 13.08 -11.30
CA PHE A 346 -10.21 14.27 -10.45
C PHE A 346 -11.63 14.51 -9.94
N LEU A 347 -12.66 14.24 -10.76
CA LEU A 347 -14.05 14.25 -10.30
C LEU A 347 -14.27 13.21 -9.19
N MET A 348 -13.76 11.99 -9.36
CA MET A 348 -13.80 10.95 -8.34
C MET A 348 -13.07 11.41 -7.07
N LEU A 349 -11.89 12.02 -7.18
CA LEU A 349 -11.13 12.56 -6.05
C LEU A 349 -11.94 13.59 -5.26
N ILE A 350 -12.57 14.54 -5.96
CA ILE A 350 -13.42 15.58 -5.35
C ILE A 350 -14.61 14.92 -4.66
N VAL A 351 -15.32 14.00 -5.34
CA VAL A 351 -16.49 13.32 -4.79
C VAL A 351 -16.13 12.51 -3.54
N LEU A 352 -15.08 11.69 -3.58
CA LEU A 352 -14.64 10.87 -2.45
C LEU A 352 -14.12 11.70 -1.28
N THR A 353 -13.57 12.88 -1.56
CA THR A 353 -13.07 13.84 -0.57
C THR A 353 -14.22 14.58 0.12
N ILE A 354 -15.22 15.04 -0.62
CA ILE A 354 -16.32 15.85 -0.06
C ILE A 354 -17.43 14.97 0.52
N TRP A 355 -17.83 13.91 -0.20
CA TRP A 355 -18.99 13.09 0.13
C TRP A 355 -18.61 11.73 0.73
N PRO A 356 -19.28 11.25 1.80
CA PRO A 356 -20.17 11.96 2.71
C PRO A 356 -19.36 12.85 3.66
N ARG A 357 -20.07 13.74 4.36
CA ARG A 357 -19.46 14.75 5.25
C ARG A 357 -18.75 14.13 6.45
N THR A 358 -19.38 13.15 7.11
CA THR A 358 -18.76 12.38 8.18
C THR A 358 -18.03 11.16 7.59
N LYS A 359 -16.75 11.02 7.91
CA LYS A 359 -15.92 9.93 7.37
C LYS A 359 -15.42 9.04 8.50
N ASN A 360 -15.73 7.76 8.40
CA ASN A 360 -15.22 6.74 9.30
C ASN A 360 -13.93 6.13 8.74
N VAL A 361 -13.19 5.40 9.57
CA VAL A 361 -11.92 4.78 9.15
C VAL A 361 -12.12 3.81 7.98
N GLU A 362 -13.28 3.16 7.88
CA GLU A 362 -13.63 2.34 6.72
C GLU A 362 -13.58 3.12 5.40
N HIS A 363 -14.13 4.33 5.40
CA HIS A 363 -14.12 5.22 4.24
C HIS A 363 -12.70 5.66 3.92
N LEU A 364 -11.88 5.95 4.94
CA LEU A 364 -10.49 6.35 4.74
C LEU A 364 -9.68 5.25 4.04
N ILE A 365 -9.75 4.00 4.51
CA ILE A 365 -9.00 2.88 3.93
C ILE A 365 -9.48 2.60 2.50
N ALA A 366 -10.79 2.43 2.30
CA ALA A 366 -11.33 2.07 0.99
C ALA A 366 -11.14 3.15 -0.07
N ARG A 367 -11.31 4.43 0.29
CA ARG A 367 -11.10 5.53 -0.65
C ARG A 367 -9.63 5.79 -0.90
N SER A 368 -8.76 5.61 0.09
CA SER A 368 -7.32 5.67 -0.17
C SER A 368 -6.91 4.59 -1.17
N ALA A 369 -7.37 3.34 -0.98
CA ALA A 369 -7.15 2.29 -1.97
C ALA A 369 -7.75 2.65 -3.35
N ALA A 370 -8.98 3.18 -3.40
CA ALA A 370 -9.64 3.55 -4.65
C ALA A 370 -8.90 4.67 -5.39
N LEU A 371 -8.38 5.67 -4.67
CA LEU A 371 -7.61 6.76 -5.25
C LEU A 371 -6.26 6.29 -5.80
N ILE A 372 -5.59 5.33 -5.14
CA ILE A 372 -4.33 4.76 -5.62
C ILE A 372 -4.56 3.83 -6.81
N VAL A 373 -5.62 3.03 -6.80
CA VAL A 373 -6.01 2.23 -7.98
C VAL A 373 -6.40 3.15 -9.13
N GLY A 374 -7.12 4.24 -8.83
CA GLY A 374 -7.53 5.26 -9.79
C GLY A 374 -6.36 5.94 -10.50
N THR A 375 -5.21 6.13 -9.85
CA THR A 375 -4.05 6.75 -10.51
C THR A 375 -3.51 5.88 -11.64
N GLN A 376 -3.63 4.55 -11.56
CA GLN A 376 -3.13 3.62 -12.56
C GLN A 376 -3.75 3.83 -13.95
N PHE A 377 -4.99 4.33 -14.02
CA PHE A 377 -5.70 4.46 -15.29
C PHE A 377 -5.22 5.61 -16.15
N TRP A 378 -4.74 6.69 -15.53
CA TRP A 378 -4.27 7.86 -16.26
C TRP A 378 -2.77 8.06 -16.19
N TYR A 379 -2.06 7.24 -15.41
CA TYR A 379 -0.61 7.25 -15.38
C TYR A 379 -0.06 6.72 -16.72
N PRO A 380 0.89 7.43 -17.37
CA PRO A 380 1.26 7.10 -18.75
C PRO A 380 2.25 5.93 -18.82
N GLN A 381 3.24 5.87 -17.92
CA GLN A 381 4.16 4.73 -17.83
C GLN A 381 3.47 3.52 -17.19
N GLN A 382 3.46 2.38 -17.87
CA GLN A 382 3.07 1.06 -17.35
C GLN A 382 1.78 1.05 -16.50
N GLY A 383 0.77 1.86 -16.87
CA GLY A 383 -0.48 1.98 -16.12
C GLY A 383 -1.14 0.62 -15.87
N GLY A 384 -1.36 0.28 -14.60
CA GLY A 384 -1.95 -0.99 -14.16
C GLY A 384 -0.96 -2.03 -13.65
N VAL A 385 0.35 -1.81 -13.83
CA VAL A 385 1.41 -2.72 -13.36
C VAL A 385 1.75 -2.50 -11.89
N TYR A 386 1.60 -1.29 -11.36
CA TYR A 386 2.05 -0.93 -10.01
C TYR A 386 1.10 -1.38 -8.88
N LEU A 387 0.91 -2.69 -8.76
CA LEU A 387 -0.01 -3.29 -7.77
C LEU A 387 0.42 -3.04 -6.33
N LEU A 388 1.74 -3.01 -6.08
CA LEU A 388 2.30 -2.83 -4.73
C LEU A 388 1.90 -1.50 -4.08
N TRP A 389 1.55 -0.48 -4.87
CA TRP A 389 1.15 0.83 -4.35
C TRP A 389 -0.14 0.76 -3.53
N TYR A 390 -1.12 -0.04 -3.98
CA TYR A 390 -2.42 -0.16 -3.32
C TYR A 390 -2.61 -1.50 -2.60
N LEU A 391 -1.82 -2.53 -2.92
CA LEU A 391 -2.03 -3.89 -2.45
C LEU A 391 -2.20 -3.98 -0.92
N PRO A 392 -1.31 -3.42 -0.07
CA PRO A 392 -1.46 -3.55 1.38
C PRO A 392 -2.75 -2.93 1.91
N ILE A 393 -3.13 -1.76 1.36
CA ILE A 393 -4.35 -1.05 1.76
C ILE A 393 -5.57 -1.79 1.23
N PHE A 394 -5.51 -2.36 0.03
CA PHE A 394 -6.55 -3.22 -0.50
C PHE A 394 -6.77 -4.45 0.38
N LEU A 395 -5.71 -5.10 0.86
CA LEU A 395 -5.80 -6.20 1.81
C LEU A 395 -6.51 -5.80 3.11
N MET A 396 -6.25 -4.59 3.63
CA MET A 396 -7.04 -4.04 4.74
C MET A 396 -8.53 -3.97 4.39
N VAL A 397 -8.90 -3.54 3.19
CA VAL A 397 -10.32 -3.50 2.75
C VAL A 397 -10.91 -4.91 2.63
N VAL A 398 -10.15 -5.88 2.12
CA VAL A 398 -10.59 -7.27 1.95
C VAL A 398 -10.81 -7.95 3.31
N PHE A 399 -9.92 -7.74 4.29
CA PHE A 399 -9.97 -8.40 5.59
C PHE A 399 -10.73 -7.66 6.68
N ARG A 400 -11.07 -6.37 6.51
CA ARG A 400 -11.71 -5.62 7.59
C ARG A 400 -13.07 -6.22 8.00
N PRO A 401 -13.33 -6.36 9.31
CA PRO A 401 -14.67 -6.54 9.83
C PRO A 401 -15.43 -5.20 9.75
N ARG A 402 -16.71 -5.18 10.13
CA ARG A 402 -17.45 -3.93 10.31
C ARG A 402 -16.91 -3.16 11.52
N LEU A 403 -16.45 -1.93 11.28
CA LEU A 403 -15.87 -0.98 12.24
C LEU A 403 -16.89 0.09 12.67
N THR A 404 -18.16 -0.29 12.87
CA THR A 404 -19.29 0.61 13.16
C THR A 404 -19.15 1.47 14.42
N ARG A 405 -18.06 1.34 15.18
CA ARG A 405 -17.80 2.08 16.44
C ARG A 405 -16.52 2.94 16.40
N LEU A 406 -15.82 3.03 15.27
CA LEU A 406 -14.58 3.81 15.13
C LEU A 406 -14.85 5.10 14.37
N GLU A 407 -15.64 5.99 14.97
CA GLU A 407 -15.72 7.40 14.58
C GLU A 407 -14.65 8.17 15.37
N LEU A 408 -14.02 9.17 14.78
CA LEU A 408 -13.15 10.08 15.53
C LEU A 408 -14.04 10.80 16.55
N ALA A 409 -13.95 10.43 17.83
CA ALA A 409 -14.67 11.13 18.89
C ALA A 409 -14.25 12.60 18.89
N ASP A 410 -15.21 13.51 18.69
CA ASP A 410 -14.96 14.94 18.79
C ASP A 410 -14.75 15.28 20.27
N PRO A 411 -13.58 15.80 20.70
CA PRO A 411 -13.35 16.13 22.10
C PRO A 411 -14.24 17.26 22.64
N SER A 412 -15.12 17.85 21.83
CA SER A 412 -16.14 18.81 22.27
C SER A 412 -17.43 18.17 22.82
N ASP A 413 -17.67 16.87 22.64
CA ASP A 413 -18.81 16.19 23.26
C ASP A 413 -18.45 15.73 24.68
N GLY A 414 -18.51 16.69 25.61
CA GLY A 414 -18.37 16.49 27.06
C GLY A 414 -19.57 15.77 27.70
N SER A 415 -20.12 14.74 27.07
CA SER A 415 -21.20 13.93 27.67
C SER A 415 -20.92 12.43 27.52
N THR A 416 -19.85 11.95 28.14
CA THR A 416 -19.71 10.52 28.45
C THR A 416 -20.59 10.19 29.67
N THR A 417 -21.91 10.33 29.53
CA THR A 417 -22.81 9.53 30.36
C THR A 417 -22.76 8.13 29.77
N VAL A 418 -21.88 7.29 30.32
CA VAL A 418 -21.97 5.85 30.14
C VAL A 418 -23.28 5.44 30.79
N THR A 419 -24.37 5.45 30.01
CA THR A 419 -25.62 4.81 30.39
C THR A 419 -25.37 3.31 30.38
N SER A 420 -24.83 2.83 31.51
CA SER A 420 -24.96 1.44 31.91
C SER A 420 -26.45 1.19 32.02
N THR A 421 -27.04 0.57 31.00
CA THR A 421 -28.35 -0.06 31.09
C THR A 421 -28.25 -1.18 32.14
N ARG A 422 -28.40 -0.79 33.41
CA ARG A 422 -28.86 -1.69 34.46
C ARG A 422 -30.31 -2.01 34.14
N LEU A 423 -30.56 -3.23 33.67
CA LEU A 423 -31.87 -3.85 33.78
C LEU A 423 -32.11 -4.10 35.27
N SER A 424 -32.83 -3.17 35.91
CA SER A 424 -33.42 -3.38 37.23
C SER A 424 -34.88 -2.99 37.16
N ASP A 425 -35.73 -3.98 36.84
CA ASP A 425 -37.15 -3.96 37.19
C ASP A 425 -37.67 -5.39 37.19
N THR A 426 -37.64 -6.03 38.35
CA THR A 426 -38.63 -7.04 38.76
C THR A 426 -38.56 -7.22 40.28
N PRO A 427 -39.70 -7.27 40.99
CA PRO A 427 -39.74 -7.17 42.43
C PRO A 427 -39.36 -8.49 43.10
N ALA A 428 -38.79 -8.37 44.31
CA ALA A 428 -38.36 -9.50 45.14
C ALA A 428 -39.49 -10.51 45.42
N PRO A 429 -39.12 -11.80 45.56
CA PRO A 429 -39.59 -12.50 46.75
C PRO A 429 -38.51 -13.36 47.45
N ARG A 430 -38.60 -13.32 48.78
CA ARG A 430 -38.32 -14.36 49.79
C ARG A 430 -37.11 -15.30 49.64
N ARG A 431 -36.23 -15.17 50.65
CA ARG A 431 -35.30 -16.15 51.23
C ARG A 431 -35.69 -17.62 50.99
N THR A 432 -34.72 -18.41 50.52
CA THR A 432 -34.41 -19.75 51.04
C THR A 432 -32.95 -20.11 50.74
N SER A 433 -32.37 -20.87 51.66
CA SER A 433 -30.99 -21.37 51.76
C SER A 433 -30.67 -22.51 50.80
N ALA A 434 -29.43 -22.58 50.30
CA ALA A 434 -28.56 -23.78 50.31
C ALA A 434 -27.31 -23.54 49.44
N GLY A 435 -26.20 -24.15 49.83
CA GLY A 435 -24.86 -23.90 49.29
C GLY A 435 -24.59 -24.42 47.88
N GLY A 436 -23.54 -23.87 47.28
CA GLY A 436 -23.02 -24.29 45.98
C GLY A 436 -21.74 -23.51 45.65
N GLN A 437 -20.64 -24.24 45.52
CA GLN A 437 -19.27 -23.75 45.30
C GLN A 437 -19.15 -22.79 44.10
N LEU A 438 -18.49 -21.64 44.32
CA LEU A 438 -18.08 -20.73 43.26
C LEU A 438 -16.82 -21.27 42.55
N GLN A 439 -17.01 -21.86 41.38
CA GLN A 439 -15.94 -22.24 40.47
C GLN A 439 -15.45 -20.98 39.72
N ARG A 440 -14.21 -20.55 40.02
CA ARG A 440 -13.49 -19.50 39.28
C ARG A 440 -13.27 -19.93 37.84
N VAL A 441 -13.89 -19.25 36.88
CA VAL A 441 -13.50 -19.31 35.47
C VAL A 441 -12.47 -18.21 35.21
N GLN A 442 -11.21 -18.62 35.05
CA GLN A 442 -10.12 -17.75 34.60
C GLN A 442 -10.28 -17.51 33.08
N LEU A 443 -10.41 -16.25 32.68
CA LEU A 443 -10.30 -15.83 31.29
C LEU A 443 -8.84 -15.48 30.99
N PHE A 444 -8.37 -15.99 29.85
CA PHE A 444 -6.98 -16.05 29.39
C PHE A 444 -6.27 -14.68 29.25
N ARG A 445 -4.95 -14.75 29.46
CA ARG A 445 -3.91 -13.75 29.13
C ARG A 445 -3.57 -13.76 27.65
#